data_AF-A0A537VFA7-F1
#
_entry.id   AF-A0A537VFA7-F1
#
_cell.length_a   1.000
_cell.length_b   1.000
_cell.length_c   1.000
_cell.angle_alpha   90.00
_cell.angle_beta   90.00
_cell.angle_gamma   90.00
#
_symmetry.space_group_name_H-M   'P 1'
#
loop_
_entity.id
_entity.type
_entity.pdbx_description
1 polymer ?
#
loop_
_entity_poly.entity_id
_entity_poly.type
_entity_poly.pdbx_seq_one_letter_code
_entity_poly.pdbx_strand_id
1 'polypeptide(L)'
;GPVSFMRGADASAGTIKSGGKTRRAAKMVILDVDHPDVRDFIWCKATEEKKARALRDSGFDMDLDGRDSYSIQYQNANNSVRVTDEFMQAVLEDRDWKLKAVTTGEILETTRARDL
;
A
#
# COMPACT_ATOMS: atom_id res chain seq x y z
N GLY A 1 5.12 3.73 9.91
CA GLY A 1 3.87 3.52 10.65
C GLY A 1 3.06 2.41 10.03
N PRO A 2 1.80 2.62 9.63
CA PRO A 2 0.88 1.57 9.16
C PRO A 2 1.41 0.67 8.04
N VAL A 3 2.23 1.19 7.12
CA VAL A 3 2.76 0.41 5.98
C VAL A 3 3.67 -0.75 6.42
N SER A 4 4.33 -0.65 7.58
CA SER A 4 5.11 -1.77 8.14
C SER A 4 4.19 -2.82 8.79
N PHE A 5 3.15 -2.40 9.52
CA PHE A 5 2.15 -3.31 10.09
C PHE A 5 1.38 -4.08 9.01
N MET A 6 1.14 -3.46 7.85
CA MET A 6 0.56 -4.13 6.70
C MET A 6 1.36 -5.36 6.24
N ARG A 7 2.69 -5.38 6.39
CA ARG A 7 3.51 -6.58 6.08
C ARG A 7 3.14 -7.76 6.97
N GLY A 8 2.95 -7.52 8.27
CA GLY A 8 2.52 -8.54 9.21
C GLY A 8 1.13 -9.08 8.85
N ALA A 9 0.18 -8.18 8.61
CA ALA A 9 -1.17 -8.58 8.20
C ALA A 9 -1.20 -9.29 6.83
N ASP A 10 -0.30 -8.91 5.91
CA ASP A 10 -0.11 -9.58 4.61
C ASP A 10 0.40 -11.00 4.79
N ALA A 11 1.45 -11.20 5.58
CA ALA A 11 1.97 -12.53 5.92
C ALA A 11 0.89 -13.41 6.57
N SER A 12 0.12 -12.88 7.52
CA SER A 12 -0.99 -13.61 8.14
C SER A 12 -2.09 -14.00 7.14
N ALA A 13 -2.37 -13.19 6.12
CA ALA A 13 -3.33 -13.56 5.08
C ALA A 13 -2.75 -14.59 4.09
N GLY A 14 -1.45 -14.51 3.79
CA GLY A 14 -0.76 -15.46 2.93
C GLY A 14 -0.77 -16.90 3.48
N THR A 15 -0.81 -17.06 4.81
CA THR A 15 -0.90 -18.39 5.45
C THR A 15 -2.32 -18.97 5.44
N ILE A 16 -3.36 -18.14 5.31
CA ILE A 16 -4.76 -18.55 5.38
C ILE A 16 -5.30 -18.77 3.95
N LYS A 17 -5.52 -20.02 3.57
CA LYS A 17 -6.18 -20.41 2.30
C LYS A 17 -7.59 -20.91 2.57
N SER A 18 -8.61 -20.18 2.12
CA SER A 18 -10.02 -20.51 2.33
C SER A 18 -10.56 -21.26 1.11
N GLY A 19 -10.58 -22.59 1.15
CA GLY A 19 -11.15 -23.43 0.09
C GLY A 19 -10.17 -24.33 -0.69
N GLY A 20 -9.02 -24.69 -0.11
CA GLY A 20 -8.03 -25.57 -0.75
C GLY A 20 -6.90 -24.81 -1.44
N LYS A 21 -6.49 -25.23 -2.65
CA LYS A 21 -5.31 -24.66 -3.35
C LYS A 21 -5.53 -23.27 -3.94
N THR A 22 -6.74 -22.88 -4.34
CA THR A 22 -6.96 -21.80 -5.34
C THR A 22 -7.49 -20.46 -4.82
N ARG A 23 -7.97 -20.36 -3.57
CA ARG A 23 -8.53 -19.10 -3.02
C ARG A 23 -7.75 -18.62 -1.80
N ARG A 24 -7.05 -17.50 -1.98
CA ARG A 24 -6.29 -16.81 -0.93
C ARG A 24 -7.19 -15.89 -0.11
N ALA A 25 -6.83 -15.68 1.16
CA ALA A 25 -7.41 -14.60 1.94
C ALA A 25 -7.06 -13.25 1.29
N ALA A 26 -8.04 -12.34 1.25
CA ALA A 26 -7.86 -10.98 0.76
C ALA A 26 -8.34 -10.00 1.83
N LYS A 27 -7.66 -8.85 1.91
CA LYS A 27 -7.99 -7.78 2.85
C LYS A 27 -8.23 -6.48 2.08
N MET A 28 -9.15 -5.66 2.59
CA MET A 28 -9.24 -4.26 2.19
C MET A 28 -8.45 -3.43 3.21
N VAL A 29 -7.57 -2.57 2.72
CA VAL A 29 -6.81 -1.62 3.55
C VAL A 29 -7.12 -0.21 3.07
N ILE A 30 -7.48 0.66 4.00
CA ILE A 30 -7.82 2.06 3.73
C ILE A 30 -6.88 2.94 4.54
N LEU A 31 -6.35 3.98 3.89
CA LEU A 31 -5.54 5.01 4.55
C LEU A 31 -6.02 6.41 4.15
N ASP A 32 -5.99 7.34 5.09
CA ASP A 32 -6.42 8.72 4.85
C ASP A 32 -5.40 9.48 4.00
N VAL A 33 -5.92 10.38 3.16
CA VAL A 33 -5.09 11.17 2.23
C VAL A 33 -4.15 12.16 2.94
N ASP A 34 -4.41 12.51 4.20
CA ASP A 34 -3.55 13.36 5.03
C ASP A 34 -2.63 12.58 5.97
N HIS A 35 -2.59 11.25 5.87
CA HIS A 35 -1.67 10.43 6.64
C HIS A 35 -0.22 10.60 6.13
N PRO A 36 0.81 10.74 6.99
CA PRO A 36 2.21 10.93 6.57
C PRO A 36 2.74 9.79 5.69
N ASP A 37 2.41 8.54 6.01
CA ASP A 37 2.79 7.36 5.21
C ASP A 37 1.96 7.19 3.90
N VAL A 38 1.11 8.14 3.47
CA VAL A 38 0.21 7.95 2.31
C VAL A 38 0.96 7.66 1.00
N ARG A 39 2.13 8.29 0.78
CA ARG A 39 2.94 8.04 -0.42
C ARG A 39 3.47 6.61 -0.46
N ASP A 40 4.02 6.16 0.67
CA ASP A 40 4.49 4.77 0.80
C ASP A 40 3.33 3.78 0.61
N PHE A 41 2.14 4.11 1.13
CA PHE A 41 0.94 3.30 0.96
C PHE A 41 0.50 3.19 -0.51
N ILE A 42 0.54 4.29 -1.27
CA ILE A 42 0.23 4.31 -2.71
C ILE A 42 1.23 3.43 -3.48
N TRP A 43 2.53 3.57 -3.21
CA TRP A 43 3.58 2.95 -4.01
C TRP A 43 4.01 1.55 -3.56
N CYS A 44 3.60 1.08 -2.38
CA CYS A 44 4.11 -0.17 -1.80
C CYS A 44 3.94 -1.38 -2.72
N LYS A 45 2.76 -1.56 -3.32
CA LYS A 45 2.49 -2.69 -4.23
C LYS A 45 3.30 -2.59 -5.53
N ALA A 46 3.37 -1.40 -6.13
CA ALA A 46 4.12 -1.18 -7.36
C ALA A 46 5.64 -1.39 -7.16
N THR A 47 6.15 -1.02 -5.99
CA THR A 47 7.56 -1.22 -5.65
C THR A 47 7.88 -2.71 -5.45
N GLU A 48 7.04 -3.45 -4.74
CA GLU A 48 7.20 -4.91 -4.62
C GLU A 48 7.05 -5.64 -5.97
N GLU A 49 6.20 -5.15 -6.86
CA GLU A 49 6.06 -5.68 -8.23
C GLU A 49 7.34 -5.49 -9.06
N LYS A 50 8.04 -4.35 -8.92
CA LYS A 50 9.35 -4.15 -9.56
C LYS A 50 10.38 -5.17 -9.07
N LYS A 51 10.40 -5.44 -7.76
CA LYS A 51 11.24 -6.49 -7.16
C LYS A 51 10.87 -7.88 -7.69
N ALA A 52 9.58 -8.21 -7.78
CA ALA A 52 9.11 -9.49 -8.32
C ALA A 52 9.56 -9.69 -9.77
N ARG A 53 9.49 -8.64 -10.61
CA ARG A 53 9.98 -8.68 -12.00
C ARG A 53 11.48 -8.92 -12.08
N ALA A 54 12.27 -8.19 -11.30
CA ALA A 54 13.73 -8.37 -11.28
C ALA A 54 14.13 -9.79 -10.84
N LEU A 55 13.42 -10.37 -9.87
CA LEU A 55 13.64 -11.76 -9.43
C LEU A 55 13.24 -12.75 -10.52
N ARG A 56 12.09 -12.56 -11.18
CA ARG A 56 11.67 -13.41 -12.30
C ARG A 56 12.69 -13.42 -13.42
N ASP A 57 13.18 -12.24 -13.81
CA ASP A 57 14.18 -12.10 -14.89
C ASP A 57 15.53 -12.73 -14.50
N SER A 58 15.76 -12.93 -13.19
CA SER A 58 16.92 -13.66 -12.65
C SER A 58 16.68 -15.18 -12.51
N GLY A 59 15.53 -15.70 -12.96
CA GLY A 59 15.20 -17.13 -12.99
C GLY A 59 14.44 -17.67 -11.77
N PHE A 60 13.95 -16.81 -10.88
CA PHE A 60 13.07 -17.22 -9.79
C PHE A 60 11.64 -17.48 -10.29
N ASP A 61 10.95 -18.45 -9.67
CA ASP A 61 9.56 -18.78 -9.97
C ASP A 61 8.61 -17.82 -9.23
N MET A 62 8.35 -16.70 -9.90
CA MET A 62 7.54 -15.58 -9.40
C MET A 62 6.08 -15.63 -9.88
N ASP A 63 5.62 -16.76 -10.42
CA ASP A 63 4.21 -16.92 -10.76
C ASP A 63 3.32 -16.84 -9.51
N LEU A 64 2.01 -16.66 -9.72
CA LEU A 64 1.04 -16.45 -8.63
C LEU A 64 1.06 -17.54 -7.56
N ASP A 65 1.37 -18.79 -7.91
CA ASP A 65 1.55 -19.93 -7.00
C ASP A 65 3.00 -20.45 -7.03
N GLY A 66 3.91 -19.67 -7.60
CA GLY A 66 5.31 -20.00 -7.76
C GLY A 66 6.02 -20.10 -6.42
N ARG A 67 6.99 -21.00 -6.32
CA ARG A 67 7.64 -21.34 -5.03
C ARG A 67 8.41 -20.16 -4.42
N ASP A 68 8.80 -19.16 -5.23
CA ASP A 68 9.65 -18.04 -4.81
C ASP A 68 8.82 -16.76 -4.50
N SER A 69 7.52 -16.81 -4.81
CA SER A 69 6.57 -15.69 -4.66
C SER A 69 6.26 -15.30 -3.20
N TYR A 70 6.47 -16.20 -2.23
CA TYR A 70 6.14 -15.98 -0.81
C TYR A 70 6.91 -14.81 -0.16
N SER A 71 8.05 -14.43 -0.76
CA SER A 71 8.92 -13.35 -0.28
C SER A 71 8.47 -11.94 -0.73
N ILE A 72 7.46 -11.86 -1.61
CA ILE A 72 6.89 -10.62 -2.11
C ILE A 72 5.77 -10.16 -1.19
N GLN A 73 5.88 -8.90 -0.75
CA GLN A 73 4.95 -8.33 0.22
C GLN A 73 3.75 -7.65 -0.47
N TYR A 74 2.72 -7.35 0.33
CA TYR A 74 1.53 -6.58 -0.04
C TYR A 74 0.65 -7.22 -1.13
N GLN A 75 0.71 -8.54 -1.27
CA GLN A 75 -0.01 -9.27 -2.32
C GLN A 75 -1.47 -9.58 -1.93
N ASN A 76 -1.76 -9.73 -0.63
CA ASN A 76 -3.06 -10.15 -0.11
C ASN A 76 -3.90 -8.96 0.39
N ALA A 77 -3.71 -7.78 -0.21
CA ALA A 77 -4.40 -6.56 0.14
C ALA A 77 -4.82 -5.77 -1.11
N ASN A 78 -6.04 -5.23 -1.06
CA ASN A 78 -6.52 -4.18 -1.96
C ASN A 78 -6.43 -2.85 -1.19
N ASN A 79 -5.70 -1.90 -1.75
CA ASN A 79 -5.41 -0.62 -1.11
C ASN A 79 -6.33 0.47 -1.66
N SER A 80 -6.96 1.25 -0.78
CA SER A 80 -7.75 2.42 -1.12
C SER A 80 -7.29 3.62 -0.31
N VAL A 81 -7.14 4.78 -0.95
CA VAL A 81 -6.93 6.04 -0.24
C VAL A 81 -8.30 6.67 0.03
N ARG A 82 -8.57 7.03 1.29
CA ARG A 82 -9.78 7.78 1.67
C ARG A 82 -9.50 9.26 1.45
N VAL A 83 -10.02 9.77 0.34
CA VAL A 83 -9.94 11.19 -0.04
C VAL A 83 -11.12 11.97 0.54
N THR A 84 -10.91 13.24 0.85
CA THR A 84 -11.93 14.18 1.34
C THR A 84 -12.25 15.23 0.28
N ASP A 85 -13.42 15.85 0.38
CA ASP A 85 -13.79 16.97 -0.51
C ASP A 85 -12.80 18.14 -0.39
N GLU A 86 -12.27 18.38 0.81
CA GLU A 86 -11.25 19.41 1.05
C GLU A 86 -9.96 19.13 0.26
N PHE A 87 -9.50 17.88 0.23
CA PHE A 87 -8.35 17.48 -0.59
C PHE A 87 -8.64 17.69 -2.07
N MET A 88 -9.80 17.23 -2.54
CA MET A 88 -10.19 17.40 -3.94
C MET A 88 -10.23 18.88 -4.35
N GLN A 89 -10.76 19.75 -3.49
CA GLN A 89 -10.75 21.18 -3.73
C GLN A 89 -9.33 21.76 -3.72
N ALA A 90 -8.46 21.32 -2.81
CA ALA A 90 -7.06 21.73 -2.77
C ALA A 90 -6.32 21.34 -4.07
N VAL A 91 -6.58 20.15 -4.63
CA VAL A 91 -6.06 19.73 -5.93
C VAL A 91 -6.55 20.65 -7.05
N LEU A 92 -7.84 20.94 -7.11
CA LEU A 92 -8.41 21.80 -8.16
C LEU A 92 -7.81 23.21 -8.13
N GLU A 93 -7.65 23.78 -6.94
CA GLU A 93 -7.15 25.14 -6.72
C GLU A 93 -5.61 25.25 -6.66
N ASP A 94 -4.89 24.14 -6.86
CA ASP A 94 -3.43 24.08 -6.75
C ASP A 94 -2.89 24.56 -5.39
N ARG A 95 -3.61 24.20 -4.32
CA ARG A 95 -3.23 24.51 -2.93
C ARG A 95 -2.28 23.47 -2.34
N ASP A 96 -1.61 23.87 -1.28
CA ASP A 96 -0.84 22.97 -0.43
C ASP A 96 -1.76 22.03 0.38
N TRP A 97 -1.25 20.85 0.65
CA TRP A 97 -1.83 19.80 1.47
C TRP A 97 -0.88 19.44 2.62
N LYS A 98 -1.45 19.23 3.80
CA LYS A 98 -0.71 18.99 5.04
C LYS A 98 -0.85 17.54 5.46
N LEU A 99 0.27 16.83 5.56
CA LEU A 99 0.31 15.50 6.14
C LEU A 99 0.51 15.60 7.65
N LYS A 100 -0.34 14.94 8.42
CA LYS A 100 -0.46 15.16 9.87
C LYS A 100 -0.27 13.88 10.66
N ALA A 101 0.42 13.98 11.79
CA ALA A 101 0.49 12.90 12.76
C ALA A 101 -0.93 12.56 13.27
N VAL A 102 -1.35 11.30 13.14
CA VAL A 102 -2.73 10.87 13.45
C VAL A 102 -3.11 11.12 14.90
N THR A 103 -2.17 10.96 15.83
CA THR A 103 -2.45 11.06 17.27
C THR A 103 -2.37 12.48 17.82
N THR A 104 -1.53 13.34 17.24
CA THR A 104 -1.27 14.70 17.76
C THR A 104 -1.86 15.80 16.87
N GLY A 105 -2.15 15.50 15.60
CA GLY A 105 -2.57 16.49 14.60
C GLY A 105 -1.45 17.41 14.11
N GLU A 106 -0.22 17.22 14.60
CA GLU A 106 0.94 18.00 14.19
C GLU A 106 1.22 17.83 12.70
N ILE A 107 1.48 18.94 12.00
CA ILE A 107 1.85 18.92 10.59
C ILE A 107 3.29 18.42 10.50
N LEU A 108 3.47 17.25 9.91
CA LEU A 108 4.79 16.65 9.70
C LEU A 108 5.38 17.07 8.36
N GLU A 109 4.53 17.27 7.36
CA GLU A 109 4.94 17.64 6.01
C GLU A 109 3.87 18.51 5.34
N THR A 110 4.28 19.44 4.49
CA THR A 110 3.41 20.18 3.58
C THR A 110 3.90 19.98 2.16
N THR A 111 2.99 19.65 1.25
CA THR A 111 3.25 19.34 -0.16
C THR A 111 2.20 20.00 -1.03
N ARG A 112 2.43 20.20 -2.32
CA ARG A 112 1.31 20.58 -3.21
C ARG A 112 0.33 19.41 -3.31
N ALA A 113 -0.97 19.69 -3.26
CA ALA A 113 -2.00 18.65 -3.32
C ALA A 113 -1.94 17.83 -4.63
N ARG A 114 -1.52 18.46 -5.75
CA ARG A 114 -1.38 17.82 -7.07
C ARG A 114 -0.20 16.86 -7.19
N ASP A 115 0.79 16.99 -6.31
CA ASP A 115 2.01 16.16 -6.33
C ASP A 115 1.85 14.88 -5.50
N LEU A 116 0.71 14.71 -4.81
CA LEU A 116 0.38 13.56 -3.97
C LEU A 116 -0.38 12.50 -4.78
#